data_AF-A0A3A6P0I9-F1
#
_entry.id   AF-A0A3A6P0I9-F1
#
_cell.length_a   1.000
_cell.length_b   1.000
_cell.length_c   1.000
_cell.angle_alpha   90.00
_cell.angle_beta   90.00
_cell.angle_gamma   90.00
#
_symmetry.space_group_name_H-M   'P 1'
#
loop_
_entity.id
_entity.type
_entity.pdbx_description
1 polymer ?
#
loop_
_entity_poly.entity_id
_entity_poly.type
_entity_poly.pdbx_seq_one_letter_code
_entity_poly.pdbx_strand_id
1 'polypeptide(L)'
;MKAPANIASGRCPSCTRVYQKTPAGYIMLHGDFVLDHRNEILSLIHHIETRERVLDPLKRIMWVEYQQEGVIVTTADIPLTHVIGEALLRAYKGDLDYHFNEAKVLLFVCWKR
;
A
#
# COMPACT_ATOMS: atom_id res chain seq x y z
N MET A 1 -5.64 -31.90 22.55
CA MET A 1 -4.81 -30.73 22.93
C MET A 1 -5.71 -29.50 22.96
N LYS A 2 -5.90 -28.90 24.14
CA LYS A 2 -6.76 -27.72 24.34
C LYS A 2 -5.98 -26.46 23.98
N ALA A 3 -6.49 -25.65 23.06
CA ALA A 3 -6.02 -24.28 22.87
C ALA A 3 -6.37 -23.45 24.12
N PRO A 4 -5.47 -22.59 24.63
CA PRO A 4 -5.76 -21.81 25.82
C PRO A 4 -6.74 -20.68 25.49
N ALA A 5 -7.69 -20.49 26.40
CA ALA A 5 -8.66 -19.41 26.39
C ALA A 5 -7.98 -18.10 26.81
N ASN A 6 -7.69 -17.23 25.84
CA ASN A 6 -7.81 -15.77 25.97
C ASN A 6 -7.59 -15.12 24.58
N ILE A 7 -8.51 -15.35 23.65
CA ILE A 7 -8.57 -14.51 22.44
C ILE A 7 -9.43 -13.32 22.85
N ALA A 8 -8.78 -12.21 23.18
CA ALA A 8 -9.48 -10.93 23.22
C ALA A 8 -10.26 -10.81 21.91
N SER A 9 -11.57 -10.59 22.01
CA SER A 9 -12.51 -10.37 20.92
C SER A 9 -12.22 -9.03 20.21
N GLY A 10 -10.99 -8.85 19.74
CA GLY A 10 -10.49 -7.69 19.05
C GLY A 10 -10.17 -8.03 17.62
N ARG A 11 -10.64 -7.20 16.68
CA ARG A 11 -10.22 -7.28 15.27
C ARG A 11 -8.70 -7.18 15.17
N CYS A 12 -8.11 -7.94 14.26
CA CYS A 12 -6.68 -7.87 13.96
C CYS A 12 -6.28 -6.42 13.62
N PRO A 13 -5.03 -5.97 13.89
CA PRO A 13 -4.64 -4.56 13.67
C PRO A 13 -4.91 -4.06 12.23
N SER A 14 -4.61 -4.87 11.21
CA SER A 14 -4.92 -4.56 9.81
C SER A 14 -6.44 -4.50 9.55
N CYS A 15 -7.21 -5.44 10.10
CA CYS A 15 -8.66 -5.49 10.04
C CYS A 15 -9.30 -4.24 10.69
N THR A 16 -8.72 -3.76 11.80
CA THR A 16 -9.13 -2.55 12.49
C THR A 16 -8.83 -1.31 11.65
N ARG A 17 -7.65 -1.21 11.02
CA ARG A 17 -7.31 -0.11 10.11
C ARG A 17 -8.26 -0.03 8.92
N VAL A 18 -8.59 -1.17 8.31
CA VAL A 18 -9.55 -1.24 7.18
C VAL A 18 -10.92 -0.76 7.63
N TYR A 19 -11.37 -1.21 8.81
CA TYR A 19 -12.66 -0.78 9.35
C TYR A 19 -12.70 0.70 9.73
N GLN A 20 -11.62 1.21 10.34
CA GLN A 20 -11.50 2.61 10.77
C GLN A 20 -11.08 3.56 9.65
N LYS A 21 -10.78 3.05 8.45
CA LYS A 21 -10.25 3.81 7.31
C LYS A 21 -8.98 4.61 7.66
N THR A 22 -8.07 3.99 8.42
CA THR A 22 -6.81 4.61 8.87
C THR A 22 -5.61 3.90 8.22
N PRO A 23 -5.20 4.31 7.01
CA PRO A 23 -4.09 3.67 6.32
C PRO A 23 -2.77 4.00 7.01
N ALA A 24 -1.77 3.15 6.79
CA ALA A 24 -0.40 3.39 7.25
C ALA A 24 0.50 3.95 6.14
N GLY A 25 0.06 3.83 4.88
CA GLY A 25 0.71 4.52 3.78
C GLY A 25 -0.18 4.86 2.60
N TYR A 26 0.29 5.84 1.83
CA TYR A 26 -0.28 6.35 0.60
C TYR A 26 0.76 6.26 -0.51
N ILE A 27 0.35 5.80 -1.68
CA ILE A 27 1.15 5.75 -2.89
C ILE A 27 0.39 6.55 -3.94
N MET A 28 0.95 7.69 -4.30
CA MET A 28 0.39 8.61 -5.28
C MET A 28 1.14 8.41 -6.60
N LEU A 29 0.42 7.95 -7.61
CA LEU A 29 0.94 7.64 -8.95
C LEU A 29 0.45 8.71 -9.92
N HIS A 30 1.38 9.46 -10.52
CA HIS A 30 1.06 10.59 -11.39
C HIS A 30 1.77 10.53 -12.75
N GLY A 31 1.23 11.27 -13.71
CA GLY A 31 1.81 11.46 -15.04
C GLY A 31 1.10 10.68 -16.14
N ASP A 32 1.34 11.09 -17.38
CA ASP A 32 0.68 10.52 -18.56
C ASP A 32 0.94 9.02 -18.68
N PHE A 33 2.14 8.57 -18.30
CA PHE A 33 2.48 7.15 -18.30
C PHE A 33 1.56 6.34 -17.37
N VAL A 34 1.16 6.89 -16.23
CA VAL A 34 0.22 6.22 -15.30
C VAL A 34 -1.17 6.10 -15.91
N LEU A 35 -1.59 7.10 -16.69
CA LEU A 35 -2.89 7.09 -17.34
C LEU A 35 -2.93 6.02 -18.45
N ASP A 36 -1.86 5.94 -19.24
CA ASP A 36 -1.74 4.99 -20.35
C ASP A 36 -1.51 3.54 -19.88
N HIS A 37 -0.76 3.34 -18.79
CA HIS A 37 -0.35 2.02 -18.30
C HIS A 37 -0.99 1.61 -16.96
N ARG A 38 -2.12 2.23 -16.61
CA ARG A 38 -2.80 2.04 -15.32
C ARG A 38 -2.99 0.59 -14.89
N ASN A 39 -3.51 -0.24 -15.80
CA ASN A 39 -3.84 -1.64 -15.51
C ASN A 39 -2.58 -2.47 -15.23
N GLU A 40 -1.49 -2.23 -15.95
CA GLU A 40 -0.22 -2.93 -15.78
C GLU A 40 0.42 -2.56 -14.43
N ILE A 41 0.42 -1.26 -14.12
CA ILE A 41 0.94 -0.74 -12.86
C ILE A 41 0.16 -1.33 -11.67
N LEU A 42 -1.17 -1.32 -11.72
CA LEU A 42 -2.00 -1.91 -10.66
C LEU A 42 -1.80 -3.43 -10.54
N SER A 43 -1.60 -4.12 -11.66
CA SER A 43 -1.31 -5.56 -11.65
C SER A 43 0.03 -5.86 -10.95
N LEU A 44 1.07 -5.07 -11.21
CA LEU A 44 2.35 -5.17 -10.50
C LEU A 44 2.16 -4.96 -8.98
N ILE A 45 1.41 -3.92 -8.61
CA ILE A 45 1.15 -3.56 -7.21
C ILE A 45 0.41 -4.69 -6.48
N HIS A 46 -0.64 -5.27 -7.07
CA HIS A 46 -1.35 -6.40 -6.49
C HIS A 46 -0.52 -7.69 -6.43
N HIS A 47 0.38 -7.90 -7.39
CA HIS A 47 1.29 -9.04 -7.34
C HIS A 47 2.28 -8.93 -6.17
N ILE A 48 2.81 -7.74 -5.92
CA ILE A 48 3.67 -7.44 -4.77
C ILE A 48 2.91 -7.68 -3.47
N GLU A 49 1.71 -7.11 -3.32
CA GLU A 49 0.86 -7.34 -2.14
C GLU A 49 0.65 -8.84 -1.90
N THR A 50 0.26 -9.58 -2.93
CA THR A 50 -0.01 -11.02 -2.83
C THR A 50 1.22 -11.79 -2.32
N ARG A 51 2.41 -11.46 -2.83
CA ARG A 51 3.68 -12.07 -2.40
C ARG A 51 4.04 -11.72 -0.96
N GLU A 52 3.95 -10.45 -0.60
CA GLU A 52 4.27 -9.98 0.75
C GLU A 52 3.31 -10.56 1.80
N ARG A 53 2.03 -10.73 1.43
CA ARG A 53 0.98 -11.28 2.30
C ARG A 53 1.19 -12.74 2.69
N VAL A 54 1.97 -13.51 1.91
CA VAL A 54 2.37 -14.87 2.28
C VAL A 54 3.24 -14.86 3.54
N LEU A 55 4.09 -13.84 3.68
CA LEU A 55 4.99 -13.69 4.82
C LEU A 55 4.32 -12.96 5.99
N ASP A 56 3.55 -11.91 5.69
CA ASP A 56 2.85 -11.11 6.68
C ASP A 56 1.40 -10.81 6.21
N PRO A 57 0.39 -11.49 6.77
CA PRO A 57 -1.01 -11.28 6.42
C PRO A 57 -1.56 -9.86 6.67
N LEU A 58 -0.84 -9.02 7.42
CA LEU A 58 -1.22 -7.63 7.72
C LEU A 58 -0.89 -6.68 6.57
N LYS A 59 0.10 -7.02 5.73
CA LYS A 59 0.47 -6.26 4.53
C LYS A 59 -0.62 -6.37 3.48
N ARG A 60 -1.48 -5.36 3.44
CA ARG A 60 -2.63 -5.30 2.53
C ARG A 60 -2.77 -3.95 1.87
N ILE A 61 -3.22 -3.97 0.62
CA ILE A 61 -3.80 -2.80 -0.04
C ILE A 61 -5.20 -2.62 0.55
N MET A 62 -5.53 -1.38 0.92
CA MET A 62 -6.81 -1.06 1.54
C MET A 62 -7.80 -0.56 0.51
N TRP A 63 -7.41 0.42 -0.31
CA TRP A 63 -8.21 0.92 -1.41
C TRP A 63 -7.34 1.45 -2.55
N VAL A 64 -7.96 1.50 -3.73
CA VAL A 64 -7.41 2.12 -4.93
C VAL A 64 -8.43 3.16 -5.40
N GLU A 65 -7.98 4.40 -5.51
CA GLU A 65 -8.79 5.53 -5.95
C GLU A 65 -8.26 6.05 -7.29
N TYR A 66 -9.15 6.13 -8.28
CA TYR A 66 -8.83 6.65 -9.60
C TYR A 66 -9.08 8.16 -9.62
N GLN A 67 -8.08 8.91 -10.07
CA GLN A 67 -8.16 10.36 -10.23
C GLN A 67 -7.98 10.75 -11.70
N GLN A 68 -8.27 12.02 -12.00
CA GLN A 68 -8.07 12.57 -13.34
C GLN A 68 -6.59 12.54 -13.74
N GLU A 69 -5.71 12.84 -12.80
CA GLU A 69 -4.25 12.98 -13.04
C GLU A 69 -3.44 11.75 -12.57
N GLY A 70 -4.10 10.64 -12.25
CA GLY A 70 -3.39 9.46 -11.76
C GLY A 70 -4.20 8.48 -10.92
N VAL A 71 -3.52 7.81 -10.00
CA VAL A 71 -4.09 6.78 -9.12
C VAL A 71 -3.50 6.92 -7.72
N ILE A 72 -4.35 6.82 -6.70
CA ILE A 72 -3.93 6.73 -5.31
C ILE A 72 -4.17 5.30 -4.82
N VAL A 73 -3.14 4.67 -4.28
CA VAL A 73 -3.22 3.37 -3.60
C VAL A 73 -2.90 3.58 -2.13
N THR A 74 -3.66 2.93 -1.25
CA THR A 74 -3.39 2.97 0.20
C THR A 74 -3.11 1.58 0.75
N THR A 75 -2.31 1.56 1.81
CA THR A 75 -1.82 0.32 2.40
C THR A 75 -2.03 0.32 3.91
N ALA A 76 -2.18 -0.88 4.46
CA ALA A 76 -2.32 -1.08 5.91
C ALA A 76 -0.96 -1.06 6.65
N ASP A 77 0.16 -0.99 5.92
CA ASP A 77 1.51 -1.15 6.46
C ASP A 77 2.56 -0.30 5.72
N ILE A 78 3.50 0.29 6.48
CA ILE A 78 4.58 1.16 5.94
C ILE A 78 5.57 0.37 5.07
N PRO A 79 6.15 -0.76 5.52
CA PRO A 79 6.99 -1.62 4.69
C PRO A 79 6.37 -1.98 3.33
N LEU A 80 5.08 -2.35 3.28
CA LEU A 80 4.42 -2.62 2.00
C LEU A 80 4.44 -1.39 1.07
N THR A 81 4.15 -0.21 1.62
CA THR A 81 4.19 1.08 0.88
C THR A 81 5.56 1.31 0.26
N HIS A 82 6.62 1.10 1.04
CA HIS A 82 7.99 1.28 0.59
C HIS A 82 8.38 0.28 -0.51
N VAL A 83 8.06 -1.00 -0.32
CA VAL A 83 8.36 -2.07 -1.30
C VAL A 83 7.67 -1.80 -2.63
N ILE A 84 6.44 -1.28 -2.61
CA ILE A 84 5.73 -0.92 -3.85
C ILE A 84 6.45 0.25 -4.56
N GLY A 85 6.82 1.32 -3.85
CA GLY A 85 7.54 2.45 -4.45
C GLY A 85 8.84 2.01 -5.15
N GLU A 86 9.65 1.22 -4.46
CA GLU A 86 10.90 0.68 -4.99
C GLU A 86 10.68 -0.21 -6.23
N ALA A 87 9.61 -1.00 -6.23
CA ALA A 87 9.29 -1.85 -7.37
C ALA A 87 8.87 -1.04 -8.60
N LEU A 88 8.12 0.07 -8.41
CA LEU A 88 7.73 0.98 -9.49
C LEU A 88 8.96 1.64 -10.12
N LEU A 89 9.84 2.21 -9.30
CA LEU A 89 11.09 2.82 -9.75
C LEU A 89 11.98 1.81 -10.50
N ARG A 90 12.04 0.56 -10.01
CA ARG A 90 12.82 -0.50 -10.66
C ARG A 90 12.25 -0.92 -12.01
N ALA A 91 10.94 -1.15 -12.08
CA ALA A 91 10.25 -1.66 -13.26
C ALA A 91 10.10 -0.59 -14.35
N TYR A 92 9.78 0.64 -13.96
CA TYR A 92 9.37 1.69 -14.89
C TYR A 92 10.26 2.93 -14.86
N LYS A 93 11.27 3.03 -13.99
CA LYS A 93 12.07 4.26 -13.79
C LYS A 93 11.17 5.40 -13.30
N GLY A 94 11.47 6.65 -13.65
CA GLY A 94 10.75 7.83 -13.16
C GLY A 94 11.33 8.39 -11.86
N ASP A 95 10.59 9.33 -11.27
CA ASP A 95 10.97 9.99 -10.03
C ASP A 95 10.16 9.42 -8.86
N LEU A 96 10.84 9.16 -7.75
CA LEU A 96 10.26 8.58 -6.54
C LEU A 96 10.63 9.42 -5.32
N ASP A 97 9.63 9.97 -4.65
CA ASP A 97 9.78 10.79 -3.45
C ASP A 97 9.07 10.15 -2.25
N TYR A 98 9.66 10.32 -1.07
CA TYR A 98 9.15 9.82 0.19
C TYR A 98 8.90 10.96 1.17
N HIS A 99 7.72 10.98 1.79
CA HIS A 99 7.41 11.88 2.89
C HIS A 99 6.86 11.10 4.07
N PHE A 100 7.60 11.10 5.19
CA PHE A 100 7.17 10.44 6.41
C PHE A 100 6.58 11.46 7.38
N ASN A 101 5.38 11.17 7.90
CA ASN A 101 4.74 11.94 8.95
C ASN A 101 4.89 11.20 10.28
N GLU A 102 5.81 11.68 11.13
CA GLU A 102 6.10 11.07 12.43
C GLU A 102 4.90 11.11 13.39
N ALA A 103 4.18 12.23 13.42
CA ALA A 103 3.05 12.43 14.33
C ALA A 103 1.89 11.45 14.06
N LYS A 104 1.73 11.02 12.81
CA LYS A 104 0.68 10.08 12.39
C LYS A 104 1.20 8.67 12.10
N VAL A 105 2.52 8.46 12.14
CA VAL A 105 3.18 7.22 11.72
C VAL A 105 2.65 6.79 10.35
N LEU A 106 2.82 7.68 9.37
CA LEU A 106 2.23 7.56 8.03
C LEU A 106 3.28 7.85 6.96
N LEU A 107 3.39 6.97 5.97
CA LEU A 107 4.30 7.15 4.83
C LEU A 107 3.54 7.57 3.57
N PHE A 108 3.98 8.64 2.93
CA PHE A 108 3.57 9.00 1.58
C PHE A 108 4.70 8.65 0.62
N VAL A 109 4.34 7.98 -0.47
CA VAL A 109 5.20 7.68 -1.60
C VAL A 109 4.60 8.38 -2.81
N CYS A 110 5.36 9.26 -3.45
CA CYS A 110 4.97 9.91 -4.69
C CYS A 110 5.83 9.31 -5.81
N TRP A 111 5.19 8.74 -6.82
CA TRP A 111 5.90 8.28 -8.01
C TRP A 111 5.30 8.94 -9.25
N LYS A 112 6.17 9.45 -10.12
CA LYS A 112 5.75 10.11 -11.37
C LYS A 112 6.57 9.65 -12.56
N ARG A 113 5.90 9.53 -13.71
CA ARG A 113 6.51 9.25 -15.00
C ARG A 113 5.69 9.76 -16.17
#